data_AF-A0A6G9Y221-F1
#
_entry.id   AF-A0A6G9Y221-F1
#
_cell.length_a   1.000
_cell.length_b   1.000
_cell.length_c   1.000
_cell.angle_alpha   90.00
_cell.angle_beta   90.00
_cell.angle_gamma   90.00
#
_symmetry.space_group_name_H-M   'P 1'
#
loop_
_entity.id
_entity.type
_entity.pdbx_description
1 polymer ?
#
loop_
_entity_poly.entity_id
_entity_poly.type
_entity_poly.pdbx_seq_one_letter_code
_entity_poly.pdbx_strand_id
1 'polypeptide(L)'
;MLCIGLLGLTLLVGCGSDDANKSAPPGRPSSYATVEATAPAALPPPALRDQGPARKDNAGGSETVSARKEVVTGSVEITADKPIDAAGKIADRVREIGGRIDSRTEQPGTGDTDASATLTVRIPADKTDAFIDGLGGIGKVTRVSTNRDDVTMQWEDLDARIKALQASVDRLRGLIANATNTADLINAEQALSSRQGELDSLTAQKRHLDDQVALSSLSIDITTTTKKVDAERADSFWEGIVDGWNSLVDWLKDAVVFTGKAIPWLGFLVLLAAVVWGIVRTVLRRKKSGTSGPAHGEAGRSTPVAAGVAPAGTAGGTQGASATGSAAGSSGPDASGSGATGTGGGSAETES
;
A
#
# COMPACT_ATOMS: atom_id res chain seq x y z
N MET A 1 -38.75 8.72 -30.97
CA MET A 1 -39.52 8.22 -29.82
C MET A 1 -38.79 8.71 -28.58
N LEU A 2 -39.28 9.80 -27.99
CA LEU A 2 -40.22 9.79 -26.86
C LEU A 2 -39.42 9.35 -25.61
N CYS A 3 -39.03 10.22 -24.67
CA CYS A 3 -39.82 11.26 -24.03
C CYS A 3 -38.96 12.48 -23.66
N ILE A 4 -39.35 13.65 -24.18
CA ILE A 4 -39.15 14.94 -23.54
C ILE A 4 -40.48 15.26 -22.86
N GLY A 5 -40.45 15.73 -21.60
CA GLY A 5 -41.58 16.48 -21.06
C GLY A 5 -41.71 16.50 -19.54
N LEU A 6 -41.64 17.74 -19.01
CA LEU A 6 -42.13 18.24 -17.73
C LEU A 6 -41.31 17.89 -16.45
N LEU A 7 -40.64 18.81 -15.75
CA LEU A 7 -41.03 20.13 -15.22
C LEU A 7 -42.07 20.00 -14.09
N GLY A 8 -41.67 20.29 -12.85
CA GLY A 8 -42.62 20.46 -11.74
C GLY A 8 -42.10 20.16 -10.34
N LEU A 9 -41.34 21.12 -9.78
CA LEU A 9 -41.34 21.57 -8.39
C LEU A 9 -42.22 20.80 -7.37
N THR A 10 -41.60 20.20 -6.34
CA THR A 10 -42.18 20.12 -4.99
C THR A 10 -41.10 20.19 -3.91
N LEU A 11 -41.32 21.09 -2.95
CA LEU A 11 -40.59 21.23 -1.70
C LEU A 11 -40.62 19.92 -0.90
N LEU A 12 -39.47 19.53 -0.37
CA LEU A 12 -39.42 18.73 0.85
C LEU A 12 -38.29 19.24 1.76
N VAL A 13 -38.69 20.13 2.69
CA VAL A 13 -37.96 20.36 3.93
C VAL A 13 -38.04 19.04 4.71
N GLY A 14 -36.97 18.25 4.63
CA GLY A 14 -36.71 17.10 5.49
C GLY A 14 -35.71 17.53 6.56
N CYS A 15 -36.20 17.71 7.79
CA CYS A 15 -35.37 17.87 8.97
C CYS A 15 -34.71 16.51 9.28
N GLY A 16 -33.45 16.34 8.89
CA GLY A 16 -32.60 15.23 9.34
C GLY A 16 -31.81 15.69 10.54
N SER A 17 -32.19 15.21 11.73
CA SER A 17 -31.43 15.40 12.97
C SER A 17 -30.46 14.23 13.09
N ASP A 18 -29.18 14.45 12.82
CA ASP A 18 -28.14 13.44 13.00
C ASP A 18 -27.69 13.38 14.45
N ASP A 19 -27.94 12.22 15.07
CA ASP A 19 -27.45 11.78 16.37
C ASP A 19 -25.92 11.67 16.38
N ALA A 20 -25.24 12.71 16.86
CA ALA A 20 -23.83 12.64 17.23
C ALA A 20 -23.69 12.06 18.65
N ASN A 21 -23.68 10.73 18.73
CA ASN A 21 -23.35 9.98 19.94
C ASN A 21 -21.85 10.16 20.29
N LYS A 22 -21.51 11.24 20.99
CA LYS A 22 -20.19 11.43 21.62
C LYS A 22 -20.12 10.60 22.90
N SER A 23 -19.57 9.38 22.78
CA SER A 23 -19.15 8.59 23.93
C SER A 23 -17.89 9.19 24.53
N ALA A 24 -18.03 9.90 25.65
CA ALA A 24 -16.93 10.26 26.54
C ALA A 24 -16.70 9.12 27.55
N PRO A 25 -15.44 8.73 27.86
CA PRO A 25 -15.18 7.75 28.90
C PRO A 25 -15.48 8.34 30.29
N PRO A 26 -16.03 7.55 31.24
CA PRO A 26 -16.40 8.05 32.55
C PRO A 26 -15.17 8.38 33.41
N GLY A 27 -15.20 9.58 33.98
CA GLY A 27 -14.26 10.03 35.00
C GLY A 27 -14.33 9.17 36.25
N ARG A 28 -13.16 8.80 36.76
CA ARG A 28 -12.99 8.12 38.06
C ARG A 28 -13.19 9.16 39.17
N PRO A 29 -13.98 8.90 40.22
CA PRO A 29 -13.98 9.77 41.40
C PRO A 29 -12.70 9.52 42.20
N SER A 30 -11.82 10.53 42.26
CA SER A 30 -10.76 10.60 43.28
C SER A 30 -11.39 11.04 44.59
N SER A 31 -11.75 10.07 45.43
CA SER A 31 -11.92 10.26 46.85
C SER A 31 -10.54 10.25 47.51
N TYR A 32 -10.00 11.41 47.86
CA TYR A 32 -9.09 11.51 48.99
C TYR A 32 -9.78 12.33 50.07
N ALA A 33 -9.97 11.68 51.22
CA ALA A 33 -10.45 12.31 52.43
C ALA A 33 -9.41 13.32 52.91
N THR A 34 -9.85 14.56 53.13
CA THR A 34 -9.11 15.55 53.91
C THR A 34 -9.09 15.06 55.36
N VAL A 35 -7.96 14.54 55.82
CA VAL A 35 -7.69 14.43 57.25
C VAL A 35 -6.84 15.62 57.63
N GLU A 36 -7.51 16.57 58.28
CA GLU A 36 -6.89 17.65 59.03
C GLU A 36 -6.13 17.02 60.21
N ALA A 37 -4.80 17.20 60.25
CA ALA A 37 -3.97 16.84 61.38
C ALA A 37 -2.95 17.94 61.63
N THR A 38 -3.14 18.58 62.78
CA THR A 38 -2.41 19.69 63.38
C THR A 38 -0.90 19.44 63.48
N ALA A 39 -0.11 20.45 63.10
CA ALA A 39 1.33 20.45 63.24
C ALA A 39 1.79 20.63 64.70
N PRO A 40 2.83 19.91 65.15
CA PRO A 40 3.69 20.36 66.23
C PRO A 40 5.07 20.81 65.71
N ALA A 41 5.68 21.69 66.49
CA ALA A 41 6.85 22.50 66.20
C ALA A 41 8.13 21.73 65.84
N ALA A 42 8.96 22.40 65.04
CA ALA A 42 10.26 21.98 64.55
C ALA A 42 11.31 21.80 65.66
N LEU A 43 12.00 20.65 65.62
CA LEU A 43 13.31 20.43 66.23
C LEU A 43 14.33 20.29 65.08
N PRO A 44 15.52 20.92 65.16
CA PRO A 44 16.55 20.75 64.14
C PRO A 44 17.22 19.36 64.24
N PRO A 45 17.48 18.68 63.11
CA PRO A 45 18.19 17.39 63.14
C PRO A 45 19.69 17.58 63.43
N PRO A 46 20.33 16.60 64.12
CA PRO A 46 21.75 16.64 64.45
C PRO A 46 22.63 16.43 63.21
N ALA A 47 23.72 17.20 63.16
CA ALA A 47 24.74 17.13 62.12
C ALA A 47 25.40 15.75 62.04
N LEU A 48 25.08 15.00 60.97
CA LEU A 48 25.83 13.83 60.58
C LEU A 48 26.98 14.26 59.66
N ARG A 49 28.20 14.03 60.13
CA ARG A 49 29.46 14.28 59.42
C ARG A 49 29.49 13.51 58.09
N ASP A 50 29.47 14.25 56.99
CA ASP A 50 29.81 13.74 55.68
C ASP A 50 31.32 13.88 55.47
N GLN A 51 32.06 12.77 55.67
CA GLN A 51 33.41 12.60 55.15
C GLN A 51 33.34 11.62 53.98
N GLY A 52 32.76 12.07 52.86
CA GLY A 52 33.08 11.53 51.54
C GLY A 52 34.36 12.20 51.02
N PRO A 53 35.31 11.46 50.43
CA PRO A 53 36.50 12.07 49.87
C PRO A 53 36.12 13.04 48.75
N ALA A 54 36.72 14.22 48.77
CA ALA A 54 36.56 15.24 47.74
C ALA A 54 36.74 14.63 46.36
N ARG A 55 35.69 14.68 45.54
CA ARG A 55 35.77 14.42 44.11
C ARG A 55 36.74 15.45 43.54
N LYS A 56 37.97 15.03 43.27
CA LYS A 56 38.88 15.79 42.44
C LYS A 56 38.23 15.92 41.08
N ASP A 57 37.99 17.16 40.69
CA ASP A 57 37.57 17.55 39.36
C ASP A 57 38.70 17.18 38.38
N ASN A 58 38.67 15.94 37.88
CA ASN A 58 39.49 15.53 36.74
C ASN A 58 38.89 16.16 35.48
N ALA A 59 39.15 17.45 35.29
CA ALA A 59 39.24 18.04 33.97
C ALA A 59 40.50 17.50 33.30
N GLY A 60 40.35 16.71 32.23
CA GLY A 60 41.48 16.24 31.41
C GLY A 60 41.57 14.73 31.20
N GLY A 61 40.58 13.95 31.63
CA GLY A 61 40.40 12.60 31.12
C GLY A 61 39.57 12.66 29.85
N SER A 62 40.21 12.61 28.68
CA SER A 62 39.61 11.90 27.55
C SER A 62 39.53 10.44 27.96
N GLU A 63 38.62 10.11 28.89
CA GLU A 63 38.02 8.80 28.91
C GLU A 63 37.50 8.66 27.49
N THR A 64 38.10 7.75 26.74
CA THR A 64 37.46 7.17 25.57
C THR A 64 36.07 6.80 26.03
N VAL A 65 35.11 7.71 25.80
CA VAL A 65 33.68 7.46 25.90
C VAL A 65 33.55 6.11 25.23
N SER A 66 33.19 5.07 25.99
CA SER A 66 32.94 3.74 25.44
C SER A 66 32.15 3.99 24.17
N ALA A 67 32.78 3.68 23.02
CA ALA A 67 32.36 4.27 21.75
C ALA A 67 30.89 3.89 21.53
N ARG A 68 30.00 4.88 21.69
CA ARG A 68 28.55 4.67 21.68
C ARG A 68 28.19 3.92 20.41
N LYS A 69 27.34 2.91 20.55
CA LYS A 69 26.85 2.14 19.42
C LYS A 69 25.58 2.83 18.94
N GLU A 70 25.69 3.58 17.85
CA GLU A 70 24.56 4.29 17.25
C GLU A 70 24.26 3.72 15.87
N VAL A 71 23.01 3.33 15.62
CA VAL A 71 22.52 2.98 14.30
C VAL A 71 21.98 4.23 13.64
N VAL A 72 22.52 4.56 12.47
CA VAL A 72 22.15 5.77 11.74
C VAL A 72 21.38 5.37 10.49
N THR A 73 20.15 5.88 10.38
CA THR A 73 19.30 5.67 9.22
C THR A 73 18.79 7.00 8.70
N GLY A 74 18.47 7.08 7.41
CA GLY A 74 17.85 8.29 6.90
C GLY A 74 17.24 8.14 5.53
N SER A 75 16.51 9.18 5.14
CA SER A 75 16.01 9.38 3.79
C SER A 75 16.35 10.79 3.31
N VAL A 76 16.70 10.91 2.03
CA VAL A 76 16.97 12.18 1.37
C VAL A 76 16.15 12.24 0.10
N GLU A 77 15.36 13.30 -0.04
CA GLU A 77 14.66 13.61 -1.27
C GLU A 77 15.44 14.70 -2.01
N ILE A 78 15.73 14.45 -3.27
CA ILE A 78 16.51 15.33 -4.14
C ILE A 78 15.72 15.57 -5.40
N THR A 79 15.67 16.83 -5.81
CA THR A 79 15.13 17.25 -7.09
C THR A 79 16.27 17.61 -8.03
N ALA A 80 16.30 17.00 -9.22
CA ALA A 80 17.34 17.24 -10.22
C ALA A 80 16.76 17.25 -11.63
N ASP A 81 17.35 18.03 -12.54
CA ASP A 81 16.87 18.11 -13.93
C ASP A 81 17.05 16.79 -14.70
N LYS A 82 18.07 16.00 -14.31
CA LYS A 82 18.37 14.67 -14.87
C LYS A 82 18.56 13.66 -13.75
N PRO A 83 17.48 13.02 -13.26
CA PRO A 83 17.55 12.10 -12.13
C PRO A 83 18.50 10.91 -12.33
N ILE A 84 18.59 10.38 -13.55
CA ILE A 84 19.46 9.23 -13.89
C ILE A 84 20.95 9.62 -13.82
N ASP A 85 21.32 10.79 -14.34
CA ASP A 85 22.69 11.31 -14.27
C ASP A 85 23.06 11.64 -12.81
N ALA A 86 22.12 12.19 -12.04
CA ALA A 86 22.30 12.46 -10.61
C ALA A 86 22.51 11.16 -9.82
N ALA A 87 21.72 10.12 -10.08
CA ALA A 87 21.89 8.79 -9.51
C ALA A 87 23.28 8.21 -9.81
N GLY A 88 23.79 8.39 -11.04
CA GLY A 88 25.15 8.02 -11.42
C GLY A 88 26.22 8.72 -10.56
N LYS A 89 26.14 10.05 -10.45
CA LYS A 89 27.08 10.84 -9.63
C LYS A 89 27.04 10.46 -8.16
N ILE A 90 25.85 10.22 -7.61
CA ILE A 90 25.66 9.80 -6.23
C ILE A 90 26.28 8.42 -6.02
N ALA A 91 26.05 7.48 -6.94
CA ALA A 91 26.65 6.16 -6.89
C ALA A 91 28.19 6.21 -6.91
N ASP A 92 28.78 7.09 -7.72
CA ASP A 92 30.24 7.30 -7.77
C ASP A 92 30.77 7.84 -6.44
N ARG A 93 30.08 8.84 -5.87
CA ARG A 93 30.45 9.42 -4.58
C ARG A 93 30.35 8.41 -3.44
N VAL A 94 29.34 7.55 -3.44
CA VAL A 94 29.19 6.45 -2.47
C VAL A 94 30.38 5.51 -2.53
N ARG A 95 30.84 5.13 -3.73
CA ARG A 95 32.02 4.27 -3.88
C ARG A 95 33.30 4.97 -3.43
N GLU A 96 33.45 6.27 -3.70
CA GLU A 96 34.61 7.07 -3.29
C GLU A 96 34.80 7.10 -1.77
N ILE A 97 33.71 7.21 -1.01
CA ILE A 97 33.78 7.25 0.46
C ILE A 97 33.89 5.87 1.12
N GLY A 98 33.94 4.79 0.32
CA GLY A 98 34.02 3.41 0.78
C GLY A 98 32.66 2.79 1.13
N GLY A 99 31.56 3.37 0.64
CA GLY A 99 30.22 2.82 0.76
C GLY A 99 29.88 1.82 -0.35
N ARG A 100 28.72 1.20 -0.22
CA ARG A 100 28.13 0.31 -1.24
C ARG A 100 26.68 0.69 -1.53
N ILE A 101 26.19 0.26 -2.69
CA ILE A 101 24.81 0.46 -3.10
C ILE A 101 24.11 -0.89 -2.95
N ASP A 102 23.12 -0.95 -2.06
CA ASP A 102 22.35 -2.17 -1.79
C ASP A 102 21.23 -2.33 -2.85
N SER A 103 20.61 -1.23 -3.28
CA SER A 103 19.63 -1.24 -4.37
C SER A 103 19.69 0.04 -5.18
N ARG A 104 19.40 -0.08 -6.48
CA ARG A 104 19.23 1.05 -7.40
C ARG A 104 18.09 0.72 -8.35
N THR A 105 17.11 1.60 -8.38
CA THR A 105 15.96 1.51 -9.29
C THR A 105 15.87 2.83 -10.04
N GLU A 106 15.75 2.74 -11.35
CA GLU A 106 15.73 3.89 -12.23
C GLU A 106 14.55 3.79 -13.17
N GLN A 107 13.81 4.89 -13.25
CA GLN A 107 12.71 5.05 -14.18
C GLN A 107 13.08 6.18 -15.14
N PRO A 108 13.48 5.85 -16.38
CA PRO A 108 13.63 6.85 -17.42
C PRO A 108 12.30 7.54 -17.67
N GLY A 109 12.35 8.85 -17.92
CA GLY A 109 11.16 9.60 -18.27
C GLY A 109 10.60 9.16 -19.62
N THR A 110 9.28 9.00 -19.69
CA THR A 110 8.53 8.80 -20.94
C THR A 110 7.62 10.01 -21.15
N GLY A 111 6.92 10.11 -22.28
CA GLY A 111 6.02 11.24 -22.55
C GLY A 111 4.96 11.48 -21.46
N ASP A 112 4.59 10.42 -20.72
CA ASP A 112 3.56 10.44 -19.68
C ASP A 112 4.11 10.21 -18.25
N THR A 113 5.40 9.91 -18.10
CA THR A 113 6.01 9.56 -16.80
C THR A 113 7.28 10.37 -16.58
N ASP A 114 7.35 11.07 -15.46
CA ASP A 114 8.54 11.78 -15.03
C ASP A 114 9.72 10.83 -14.75
N ALA A 115 10.93 11.27 -15.10
CA ALA A 115 12.12 10.51 -14.77
C ALA A 115 12.34 10.51 -13.24
N SER A 116 12.76 9.37 -12.70
CA SER A 116 13.07 9.25 -11.27
C SER A 116 14.10 8.16 -11.03
N ALA A 117 14.77 8.23 -9.88
CA ALA A 117 15.70 7.21 -9.43
C ALA A 117 15.65 7.09 -7.91
N THR A 118 15.64 5.86 -7.41
CA THR A 118 15.72 5.55 -5.98
C THR A 118 16.94 4.68 -5.71
N LEU A 119 17.74 5.08 -4.73
CA LEU A 119 18.96 4.38 -4.34
C LEU A 119 18.92 4.09 -2.84
N THR A 120 19.16 2.83 -2.46
CA THR A 120 19.47 2.47 -1.08
C THR A 120 20.97 2.27 -0.96
N VAL A 121 21.62 3.09 -0.15
CA VAL A 121 23.08 3.10 -0.01
C VAL A 121 23.49 2.83 1.43
N ARG A 122 24.59 2.10 1.57
CA ARG A 122 25.27 1.83 2.84
C ARG A 122 26.57 2.59 2.85
N ILE A 123 26.72 3.52 3.79
CA ILE A 123 27.90 4.38 3.89
C ILE A 123 28.49 4.31 5.31
N PRO A 124 29.80 4.48 5.48
CA PRO A 124 30.41 4.52 6.81
C PRO A 124 29.72 5.56 7.70
N ALA A 125 29.34 5.17 8.92
CA ALA A 125 28.48 5.99 9.76
C ALA A 125 29.10 7.33 10.19
N ASP A 126 30.43 7.38 10.25
CA ASP A 126 31.23 8.58 10.49
C ASP A 126 31.19 9.60 9.34
N LYS A 127 30.81 9.16 8.12
CA LYS A 127 30.81 9.99 6.90
C LYS A 127 29.43 10.41 6.45
N THR A 128 28.36 9.99 7.15
CA THR A 128 26.97 10.19 6.71
C THR A 128 26.59 11.66 6.60
N ASP A 129 26.92 12.48 7.59
CA ASP A 129 26.56 13.92 7.55
C ASP A 129 27.28 14.64 6.42
N ALA A 130 28.60 14.43 6.29
CA ALA A 130 29.40 15.01 5.21
C ALA A 130 28.94 14.54 3.82
N PHE A 131 28.44 13.31 3.71
CA PHE A 131 27.86 12.81 2.48
C PHE A 131 26.55 13.53 2.13
N ILE A 132 25.63 13.66 3.09
CA ILE A 132 24.34 14.36 2.91
C ILE A 132 24.57 15.82 2.50
N ASP A 133 25.50 16.52 3.16
CA ASP A 133 25.84 17.91 2.83
C ASP A 133 26.39 18.04 1.40
N GLY A 134 27.13 17.03 0.93
CA GLY A 134 27.66 16.96 -0.43
C GLY A 134 26.60 16.74 -1.52
N LEU A 135 25.41 16.22 -1.18
CA LEU A 135 24.34 15.95 -2.15
C LEU A 135 23.75 17.23 -2.74
N GLY A 136 23.82 18.35 -2.02
CA GLY A 136 23.35 19.66 -2.51
C GLY A 136 24.08 20.16 -3.76
N GLY A 137 25.27 19.63 -4.07
CA GLY A 137 26.00 19.95 -5.31
C GLY A 137 25.50 19.18 -6.53
N ILE A 138 24.72 18.11 -6.35
CA ILE A 138 24.22 17.24 -7.43
C ILE A 138 22.79 17.59 -7.82
N GLY A 139 21.97 18.01 -6.85
CA GLY A 139 20.61 18.46 -7.04
C GLY A 139 20.11 19.27 -5.84
N LYS A 140 18.89 19.79 -5.95
CA LYS A 140 18.25 20.53 -4.84
C LYS A 140 17.67 19.53 -3.85
N VAL A 141 18.30 19.42 -2.69
CA VAL A 141 17.75 18.63 -1.57
C VAL A 141 16.44 19.28 -1.10
N THR A 142 15.33 18.55 -1.17
CA THR A 142 14.00 19.02 -0.76
C THR A 142 13.66 18.59 0.65
N ARG A 143 14.12 17.40 1.05
CA ARG A 143 13.87 16.85 2.38
C ARG A 143 15.04 16.00 2.83
N VAL A 144 15.40 16.14 4.10
CA VAL A 144 16.36 15.27 4.78
C VAL A 144 15.70 14.80 6.07
N SER A 145 15.72 13.50 6.30
CA SER A 145 15.33 12.89 7.55
C SER A 145 16.44 11.96 8.00
N THR A 146 16.97 12.17 9.19
CA THR A 146 18.04 11.35 9.76
C THR A 146 17.64 10.96 11.17
N ASN A 147 17.75 9.66 11.48
CA ASN A 147 17.50 9.10 12.78
C ASN A 147 18.76 8.42 13.31
N ARG A 148 19.03 8.57 14.61
CA ARG A 148 20.17 7.97 15.29
C ARG A 148 19.65 7.26 16.53
N ASP A 149 19.73 5.95 16.53
CA ASP A 149 19.26 5.12 17.63
C ASP A 149 20.47 4.61 18.42
N ASP A 150 20.54 4.94 19.71
CA ASP A 150 21.55 4.38 20.62
C ASP A 150 21.19 2.94 20.99
N VAL A 151 21.99 2.01 20.49
CA VAL A 151 21.85 0.57 20.70
C VAL A 151 22.93 0.01 21.63
N THR A 152 23.64 0.88 22.37
CA THR A 152 24.73 0.46 23.26
C THR A 152 24.26 -0.58 24.28
N MET A 153 23.13 -0.33 24.94
CA MET A 153 22.55 -1.27 25.91
C MET A 153 22.17 -2.62 25.28
N GLN A 154 21.63 -2.61 24.06
CA GLN A 154 21.27 -3.83 23.34
C GLN A 154 22.51 -4.64 22.96
N TRP A 155 23.55 -3.95 22.50
CA TRP A 155 24.82 -4.57 22.14
C TRP A 155 25.50 -5.21 23.36
N GLU A 156 25.53 -4.51 24.50
CA GLU A 156 26.10 -5.00 25.75
C GLU A 156 25.33 -6.21 26.30
N ASP A 157 24.00 -6.21 26.23
CA ASP A 157 23.17 -7.37 26.61
C ASP A 157 23.48 -8.59 25.75
N LEU A 158 23.51 -8.43 24.41
CA LEU A 158 23.85 -9.50 23.49
C LEU A 158 25.24 -10.07 23.79
N ASP A 159 26.23 -9.21 24.04
CA ASP A 159 27.59 -9.62 24.38
C ASP A 159 27.66 -10.39 25.71
N ALA A 160 26.96 -9.91 26.75
CA ALA A 160 26.89 -10.59 28.04
C ALA A 160 26.23 -11.97 27.93
N ARG A 161 25.12 -12.07 27.17
CA ARG A 161 24.42 -13.34 26.94
C ARG A 161 25.25 -14.33 26.13
N ILE A 162 25.95 -13.86 25.09
CA ILE A 162 26.88 -14.68 24.30
C ILE A 162 27.98 -15.24 25.20
N LYS A 163 28.62 -14.41 26.05
CA LYS A 163 29.66 -14.85 26.99
C LYS A 163 29.14 -15.90 27.98
N ALA A 164 27.93 -15.69 28.52
CA ALA A 164 27.29 -16.65 29.43
C ALA A 164 27.01 -17.99 28.74
N LEU A 165 26.51 -17.97 27.49
CA LEU A 165 26.27 -19.17 26.70
C LEU A 165 27.56 -19.90 26.32
N GLN A 166 28.63 -19.18 25.95
CA GLN A 166 29.94 -19.77 25.69
C GLN A 166 30.46 -20.53 26.91
N ALA A 167 30.41 -19.92 28.10
CA ALA A 167 30.80 -20.58 29.34
C ALA A 167 29.93 -21.82 29.66
N SER A 168 28.64 -21.78 29.33
CA SER A 168 27.72 -22.91 29.48
C SER A 168 28.06 -24.06 28.52
N VAL A 169 28.33 -23.73 27.25
CA VAL A 169 28.76 -24.67 26.22
C VAL A 169 30.07 -25.36 26.62
N ASP A 170 31.06 -24.60 27.09
CA ASP A 170 32.36 -25.16 27.49
C ASP A 170 32.23 -26.07 28.71
N ARG A 171 31.37 -25.72 29.67
CA ARG A 171 31.06 -26.59 30.81
C ARG A 171 30.39 -27.89 30.37
N LEU A 172 29.44 -27.83 29.44
CA LEU A 172 28.77 -29.03 28.90
C LEU A 172 29.75 -29.92 28.14
N ARG A 173 30.66 -29.34 27.33
CA ARG A 173 31.74 -30.09 26.68
C ARG A 173 32.63 -30.80 27.70
N GLY A 174 32.97 -30.12 28.80
CA GLY A 174 33.71 -30.72 29.90
C GLY A 174 32.98 -31.88 30.58
N LEU A 175 31.67 -31.76 30.80
CA LEU A 175 30.85 -32.85 31.38
C LEU A 175 30.78 -34.05 30.42
N ILE A 176 30.57 -33.81 29.13
CA ILE A 176 30.54 -34.84 28.09
C ILE A 176 31.86 -35.62 28.04
N ALA A 177 33.00 -34.91 28.11
CA ALA A 177 34.32 -35.54 28.08
C ALA A 177 34.59 -36.48 29.28
N ASN A 178 33.90 -36.29 30.40
CA ASN A 178 34.05 -37.09 31.62
C ASN A 178 32.86 -38.02 31.88
N ALA A 179 31.89 -38.11 30.95
CA ALA A 179 30.68 -38.90 31.15
C ALA A 179 30.97 -40.41 31.04
N THR A 180 30.55 -41.18 32.05
CA THR A 180 30.69 -42.65 32.07
C THR A 180 29.38 -43.40 31.78
N ASN A 181 28.26 -42.69 31.72
CA ASN A 181 26.93 -43.24 31.50
C ASN A 181 26.36 -42.74 30.16
N THR A 182 25.93 -43.67 29.31
CA THR A 182 25.39 -43.38 27.97
C THR A 182 24.12 -42.50 28.01
N ALA A 183 23.26 -42.68 29.01
CA ALA A 183 22.04 -41.87 29.12
C ALA A 183 22.38 -40.40 29.43
N ASP A 184 23.33 -40.18 30.33
CA ASP A 184 23.80 -38.83 30.70
C ASP A 184 24.54 -38.17 29.54
N LEU A 185 25.28 -38.96 28.76
CA LEU A 185 25.94 -38.50 27.53
C LEU A 185 24.93 -37.98 26.51
N ILE A 186 23.90 -38.77 26.17
CA ILE A 186 22.88 -38.36 25.19
C ILE A 186 22.15 -37.10 25.65
N ASN A 187 21.79 -37.03 26.94
CA ASN A 187 21.14 -35.84 27.50
C ASN A 187 22.05 -34.60 27.44
N ALA A 188 23.34 -34.77 27.73
CA ALA A 188 24.31 -33.69 27.66
C ALA A 188 24.57 -33.23 26.21
N GLU A 189 24.62 -34.15 25.25
CA GLU A 189 24.73 -33.83 23.82
C GLU A 189 23.51 -33.05 23.31
N GLN A 190 22.31 -33.44 23.71
CA GLN A 190 21.09 -32.71 23.35
C GLN A 190 21.09 -31.29 23.94
N ALA A 191 21.49 -31.14 25.20
CA ALA A 191 21.64 -29.85 25.84
C ALA A 191 22.72 -29.00 25.14
N LEU A 192 23.87 -29.59 24.79
CA LEU A 192 24.95 -28.91 24.09
C LEU A 192 24.49 -28.41 22.71
N SER A 193 23.80 -29.25 21.93
CA SER A 193 23.24 -28.88 20.63
C SER A 193 22.29 -27.69 20.74
N SER A 194 21.39 -27.72 21.72
CA SER A 194 20.48 -26.60 21.98
C SER A 194 21.21 -25.31 22.35
N ARG A 195 22.24 -25.38 23.21
CA ARG A 195 23.02 -24.20 23.63
C ARG A 195 23.88 -23.65 22.50
N GLN A 196 24.45 -24.51 21.67
CA GLN A 196 25.21 -24.09 20.50
C GLN A 196 24.30 -23.36 19.50
N GLY A 197 23.09 -23.88 19.24
CA GLY A 197 22.13 -23.19 18.37
C GLY A 197 21.70 -21.83 18.91
N GLU A 198 21.51 -21.69 20.22
CA GLU A 198 21.21 -20.41 20.86
C GLU A 198 22.39 -19.43 20.74
N LEU A 199 23.62 -19.91 20.98
CA LEU A 199 24.85 -19.13 20.85
C LEU A 199 25.05 -18.61 19.41
N ASP A 200 24.85 -19.48 18.41
CA ASP A 200 25.00 -19.13 17.00
C ASP A 200 23.97 -18.07 16.58
N SER A 201 22.72 -18.22 17.04
CA SER A 201 21.65 -17.24 16.81
C SER A 201 21.97 -15.86 17.41
N LEU A 202 22.37 -15.80 18.68
CA LEU A 202 22.73 -14.52 19.31
C LEU A 202 23.98 -13.90 18.67
N THR A 203 24.96 -14.72 18.27
CA THR A 203 26.16 -14.24 17.58
C THR A 203 25.81 -13.64 16.22
N ALA A 204 24.89 -14.26 15.47
CA ALA A 204 24.39 -13.71 14.21
C ALA A 204 23.65 -12.37 14.42
N GLN A 205 22.79 -12.28 15.45
CA GLN A 205 22.11 -11.04 15.80
C GLN A 205 23.10 -9.92 16.17
N LYS A 206 24.13 -10.23 16.97
CA LYS A 206 25.18 -9.27 17.32
C LYS A 206 25.94 -8.78 16.09
N ARG A 207 26.34 -9.68 15.19
CA ARG A 207 27.01 -9.31 13.93
C ARG A 207 26.13 -8.38 13.08
N HIS A 208 24.84 -8.66 12.99
CA HIS A 208 23.91 -7.79 12.26
C HIS A 208 23.84 -6.39 12.87
N LEU A 209 23.80 -6.29 14.20
CA LEU A 209 23.81 -5.00 14.90
C LEU A 209 25.14 -4.26 14.71
N ASP A 210 26.28 -4.97 14.76
CA ASP A 210 27.59 -4.41 14.48
C ASP A 210 27.65 -3.81 13.06
N ASP A 211 27.10 -4.50 12.07
CA ASP A 211 27.02 -4.00 10.69
C ASP A 211 26.15 -2.74 10.57
N GLN A 212 25.05 -2.66 11.32
CA GLN A 212 24.18 -1.48 11.36
C GLN A 212 24.84 -0.27 12.03
N VAL A 213 25.70 -0.50 13.02
CA VAL A 213 26.47 0.55 13.70
C VAL A 213 27.63 1.02 12.81
N ALA A 214 28.28 0.10 12.09
CA ALA A 214 29.40 0.45 11.22
C ALA A 214 28.95 1.20 9.94
N LEU A 215 27.78 0.83 9.40
CA LEU A 215 27.26 1.36 8.14
C LEU A 215 25.87 1.97 8.31
N SER A 216 25.75 3.25 8.01
CA SER A 216 24.45 3.92 7.90
C SER A 216 23.70 3.48 6.65
N SER A 217 22.39 3.35 6.78
CA SER A 217 21.49 3.08 5.65
C SER A 217 20.77 4.37 5.24
N LEU A 218 20.96 4.80 3.99
CA LEU A 218 20.34 6.00 3.45
C LEU A 218 19.50 5.65 2.22
N SER A 219 18.21 5.99 2.24
CA SER A 219 17.35 5.98 1.05
C SER A 219 17.43 7.34 0.37
N ILE A 220 17.77 7.36 -0.92
CA ILE A 220 17.87 8.58 -1.70
C ILE A 220 16.85 8.49 -2.83
N ASP A 221 15.87 9.38 -2.78
CA ASP A 221 14.81 9.48 -3.76
C ASP A 221 15.05 10.72 -4.61
N ILE A 222 15.23 10.50 -5.91
CA ILE A 222 15.59 11.54 -6.88
C ILE A 222 14.43 11.67 -7.86
N THR A 223 13.83 12.85 -7.89
CA THR A 223 12.74 13.18 -8.80
C THR A 223 13.17 14.28 -9.76
N THR A 224 12.53 14.33 -10.93
CA THR A 224 12.66 15.51 -11.79
C THR A 224 12.23 16.74 -11.03
N THR A 225 12.89 17.86 -11.31
CA THR A 225 12.30 19.17 -11.02
C THR A 225 10.97 19.18 -11.74
N THR A 226 9.89 18.94 -11.00
CA THR A 226 8.55 19.13 -11.51
C THR A 226 8.58 20.57 -11.99
N LYS A 227 8.59 20.77 -13.32
CA LYS A 227 7.94 21.96 -13.86
C LYS A 227 6.64 21.95 -13.11
N LYS A 228 6.37 22.98 -12.32
CA LYS A 228 5.01 23.21 -11.87
C LYS A 228 4.18 23.05 -13.14
N VAL A 229 3.53 21.90 -13.29
CA VAL A 229 2.17 21.92 -13.74
C VAL A 229 1.60 22.66 -12.56
N ASP A 230 1.54 23.99 -12.70
CA ASP A 230 0.46 24.73 -12.14
C ASP A 230 -0.74 23.94 -12.66
N ALA A 231 -1.14 22.90 -11.91
CA ALA A 231 -2.53 22.51 -11.90
C ALA A 231 -3.14 23.85 -11.58
N GLU A 232 -3.74 24.46 -12.61
CA GLU A 232 -4.31 25.79 -12.65
C GLU A 232 -5.36 25.83 -11.55
N ARG A 233 -4.91 25.82 -10.32
CA ARG A 233 -5.64 26.24 -9.18
C ARG A 233 -5.61 27.72 -9.41
N ALA A 234 -6.65 28.19 -10.08
CA ALA A 234 -6.93 29.59 -10.25
C ALA A 234 -6.67 30.25 -8.91
N ASP A 235 -5.50 30.85 -8.76
CA ASP A 235 -5.05 31.43 -7.50
C ASP A 235 -5.87 32.71 -7.22
N SER A 236 -6.68 33.12 -8.21
CA SER A 236 -7.66 34.19 -8.15
C SER A 236 -9.03 33.77 -8.68
N PHE A 237 -10.11 34.25 -8.02
CA PHE A 237 -11.50 34.08 -8.46
C PHE A 237 -11.73 34.40 -9.94
N TRP A 238 -11.02 35.40 -10.47
CA TRP A 238 -11.12 35.79 -11.87
C TRP A 238 -10.57 34.76 -12.85
N GLU A 239 -9.50 34.08 -12.46
CA GLU A 239 -8.87 33.04 -13.29
C GLU A 239 -9.78 31.81 -13.37
N GLY A 240 -10.51 31.51 -12.28
CA GLY A 240 -11.53 30.45 -12.27
C GLY A 240 -12.73 30.76 -13.16
N ILE A 241 -13.09 32.03 -13.36
CA ILE A 241 -14.14 32.42 -14.31
C ILE A 241 -13.65 32.25 -15.76
N VAL A 242 -12.41 32.63 -16.05
CA VAL A 242 -11.82 32.47 -17.39
C VAL A 242 -11.65 31.00 -17.73
N ASP A 243 -11.19 30.19 -16.78
CA ASP A 243 -11.08 28.75 -16.95
C ASP A 243 -12.45 28.08 -17.13
N GLY A 244 -13.46 28.50 -16.36
CA GLY A 244 -14.85 28.08 -16.55
C GLY A 244 -15.41 28.44 -17.93
N TRP A 245 -15.04 29.60 -18.49
CA TRP A 245 -15.42 30.01 -19.84
C TRP A 245 -14.71 29.20 -20.92
N ASN A 246 -13.41 28.92 -20.76
CA ASN A 246 -12.67 28.04 -21.67
C ASN A 246 -13.24 26.62 -21.66
N SER A 247 -13.57 26.09 -20.49
CA SER A 247 -14.24 24.79 -20.34
C SER A 247 -15.59 24.73 -21.07
N LEU A 248 -16.37 25.82 -21.03
CA LEU A 248 -17.63 25.92 -21.78
C LEU A 248 -17.40 25.92 -23.29
N VAL A 249 -16.38 26.65 -23.76
CA VAL A 249 -16.02 26.72 -25.18
C VAL A 249 -15.49 25.39 -25.68
N ASP A 250 -14.69 24.68 -24.88
CA ASP A 250 -14.16 23.36 -25.23
C ASP A 250 -15.27 22.31 -25.28
N TRP A 251 -16.21 22.33 -24.32
CA TRP A 251 -17.43 21.51 -24.43
C TRP A 251 -18.21 21.80 -25.73
N LEU A 252 -18.31 23.06 -26.14
CA LEU A 252 -19.00 23.44 -27.38
C LEU A 252 -18.24 22.96 -28.63
N LYS A 253 -16.91 23.05 -28.65
CA LYS A 253 -16.08 22.48 -29.72
C LYS A 253 -16.27 20.97 -29.80
N ASP A 254 -16.26 20.28 -28.66
CA ASP A 254 -16.47 18.84 -28.59
C ASP A 254 -17.88 18.46 -29.07
N ALA A 255 -18.91 19.23 -28.72
CA ALA A 255 -20.26 19.03 -29.21
C ALA A 255 -20.35 19.19 -30.74
N VAL A 256 -19.66 20.17 -31.31
CA VAL A 256 -19.59 20.36 -32.77
C VAL A 256 -18.86 19.19 -33.45
N VAL A 257 -17.72 18.76 -32.91
CA VAL A 257 -16.95 17.62 -33.44
C VAL A 257 -17.77 16.32 -33.33
N PHE A 258 -18.46 16.10 -32.22
CA PHE A 258 -19.34 14.96 -32.01
C PHE A 258 -20.49 14.96 -33.02
N THR A 259 -21.11 16.12 -33.26
CA THR A 259 -22.17 16.28 -34.27
C THR A 259 -21.64 15.96 -35.67
N GLY A 260 -20.44 16.44 -36.01
CA GLY A 260 -19.78 16.09 -37.27
C GLY A 260 -19.54 14.59 -37.43
N LYS A 261 -19.10 13.91 -36.36
CA LYS A 261 -18.93 12.44 -36.34
C LYS A 261 -20.25 11.66 -36.39
N ALA A 262 -21.35 12.26 -35.94
CA ALA A 262 -22.67 11.62 -35.97
C ALA A 262 -23.34 11.68 -37.36
N ILE A 263 -22.97 12.62 -38.24
CA ILE A 263 -23.56 12.79 -39.58
C ILE A 263 -23.47 11.51 -40.44
N PRO A 264 -22.32 10.82 -40.56
CA PRO A 264 -22.22 9.55 -41.30
C PRO A 264 -23.16 8.46 -40.76
N TRP A 265 -23.31 8.37 -39.43
CA TRP A 265 -24.20 7.41 -38.79
C TRP A 265 -25.69 7.73 -39.04
N LEU A 266 -26.06 9.00 -39.00
CA LEU A 266 -27.40 9.47 -39.39
C LEU A 266 -27.70 9.12 -40.86
N GLY A 267 -26.75 9.33 -41.76
CA GLY A 267 -26.87 8.92 -43.17
C GLY A 267 -27.08 7.41 -43.33
N PHE A 268 -26.32 6.59 -42.58
CA PHE A 268 -26.49 5.14 -42.56
C PHE A 268 -27.87 4.71 -42.05
N LEU A 269 -28.37 5.33 -40.98
CA LEU A 269 -29.72 5.04 -40.44
C LEU A 269 -30.84 5.43 -41.41
N VAL A 270 -30.72 6.56 -42.11
CA VAL A 270 -31.69 6.97 -43.15
C VAL A 270 -31.70 5.96 -44.30
N LEU A 271 -30.52 5.49 -44.73
CA LEU A 271 -30.40 4.48 -45.78
C LEU A 271 -31.01 3.14 -45.34
N LEU A 272 -30.76 2.71 -44.10
CA LEU A 272 -31.35 1.50 -43.52
C LEU A 272 -32.88 1.62 -43.44
N ALA A 273 -33.40 2.77 -43.00
CA ALA A 273 -34.84 3.02 -42.97
C ALA A 273 -35.47 3.01 -44.36
N ALA A 274 -34.79 3.54 -45.39
CA ALA A 274 -35.25 3.50 -46.78
C ALA A 274 -35.29 2.07 -47.34
N VAL A 275 -34.31 1.24 -47.01
CA VAL A 275 -34.29 -0.19 -47.38
C VAL A 275 -35.44 -0.94 -46.71
N VAL A 276 -35.64 -0.75 -45.40
CA VAL A 276 -36.75 -1.36 -44.65
C VAL A 276 -38.10 -0.91 -45.22
N TRP A 277 -38.27 0.37 -45.51
CA TRP A 277 -39.48 0.90 -46.13
C TRP A 277 -39.73 0.30 -47.53
N GLY A 278 -38.69 0.13 -48.35
CA GLY A 278 -38.76 -0.53 -49.64
C GLY A 278 -39.20 -1.99 -49.54
N ILE A 279 -38.67 -2.73 -48.56
CA ILE A 279 -39.05 -4.12 -48.28
C ILE A 279 -40.51 -4.20 -47.81
N VAL A 280 -40.91 -3.35 -46.86
CA VAL A 280 -42.29 -3.31 -46.33
C VAL A 280 -43.29 -2.96 -47.44
N ARG A 281 -42.97 -1.96 -48.29
CA ARG A 281 -43.81 -1.54 -49.41
C ARG A 281 -43.95 -2.61 -50.48
N THR A 282 -42.90 -3.40 -50.75
CA THR A 282 -42.94 -4.48 -51.75
C THR A 282 -43.66 -5.71 -51.23
N VAL A 283 -43.55 -6.05 -49.95
CA VAL A 283 -44.28 -7.15 -49.31
C VAL A 283 -45.77 -6.82 -49.14
N LEU A 284 -46.13 -5.59 -48.74
CA LEU A 284 -47.54 -5.16 -48.63
C LEU A 284 -48.24 -4.99 -49.99
N ARG A 285 -47.49 -4.70 -51.07
CA ARG A 285 -48.03 -4.65 -52.44
C ARG A 285 -48.22 -6.04 -53.07
N ARG A 286 -47.59 -7.09 -52.54
CA ARG A 286 -47.75 -8.48 -53.00
C ARG A 286 -48.99 -9.18 -52.44
N LYS A 287 -49.72 -8.56 -51.50
CA LYS A 287 -50.98 -9.10 -50.94
C LYS A 287 -52.21 -8.51 -51.64
N LYS A 288 -52.24 -8.58 -52.97
CA LYS A 288 -53.46 -8.35 -53.79
C LYS A 288 -53.36 -9.15 -55.09
N SER A 289 -53.47 -10.47 -54.99
CA SER A 289 -53.91 -11.38 -56.06
C SER A 289 -54.07 -12.79 -55.49
N GLY A 290 -55.31 -13.23 -55.37
CA GLY A 290 -55.70 -14.54 -54.86
C GLY A 290 -57.23 -14.67 -54.84
N THR A 291 -57.83 -14.58 -56.03
CA THR A 291 -59.26 -14.80 -56.34
C THR A 291 -59.58 -16.30 -56.33
N SER A 292 -60.68 -16.75 -55.71
CA SER A 292 -61.94 -17.28 -56.30
C SER A 292 -62.83 -17.71 -55.10
N GLY A 293 -64.11 -17.39 -54.88
CA GLY A 293 -65.32 -17.23 -55.71
C GLY A 293 -66.15 -18.54 -55.69
N PRO A 294 -67.51 -18.58 -55.73
CA PRO A 294 -68.57 -17.64 -55.28
C PRO A 294 -69.75 -18.35 -54.54
N ALA A 295 -70.76 -17.59 -54.05
CA ALA A 295 -72.22 -17.85 -54.22
C ALA A 295 -73.09 -17.13 -53.16
N HIS A 296 -74.04 -16.30 -53.66
CA HIS A 296 -75.32 -15.81 -53.07
C HIS A 296 -75.30 -15.22 -51.66
N GLY A 297 -75.96 -14.10 -51.33
CA GLY A 297 -77.07 -13.37 -51.90
C GLY A 297 -77.82 -12.73 -50.73
N GLU A 298 -78.18 -11.46 -50.89
CA GLU A 298 -79.33 -10.80 -50.24
C GLU A 298 -79.20 -10.12 -48.85
N ALA A 299 -79.40 -8.79 -48.93
CA ALA A 299 -80.18 -7.89 -48.06
C ALA A 299 -79.82 -7.64 -46.58
N GLY A 300 -79.70 -6.33 -46.26
CA GLY A 300 -80.57 -5.75 -45.22
C GLY A 300 -79.94 -5.09 -44.00
N ARG A 301 -79.83 -3.75 -44.05
CA ARG A 301 -80.08 -2.72 -43.02
C ARG A 301 -79.40 -2.73 -41.62
N SER A 302 -79.14 -1.48 -41.22
CA SER A 302 -79.24 -0.84 -39.88
C SER A 302 -78.19 -1.12 -38.79
N THR A 303 -77.44 -0.05 -38.46
CA THR A 303 -77.18 0.56 -37.12
C THR A 303 -77.64 -0.16 -35.84
N PRO A 304 -77.16 0.21 -34.63
CA PRO A 304 -75.86 0.71 -34.16
C PRO A 304 -75.42 0.03 -32.80
N VAL A 305 -74.45 0.64 -32.09
CA VAL A 305 -74.31 0.64 -30.60
C VAL A 305 -73.59 -0.52 -29.84
N ALA A 306 -72.52 -0.09 -29.16
CA ALA A 306 -72.04 -0.36 -27.79
C ALA A 306 -71.63 -1.76 -27.25
N ALA A 307 -70.44 -1.71 -26.62
CA ALA A 307 -70.08 -2.20 -25.29
C ALA A 307 -69.92 -3.71 -25.00
N GLY A 308 -68.84 -4.03 -24.28
CA GLY A 308 -68.87 -5.04 -23.23
C GLY A 308 -67.87 -6.19 -23.34
N VAL A 309 -66.78 -6.08 -22.58
CA VAL A 309 -66.25 -7.05 -21.58
C VAL A 309 -65.94 -8.52 -22.00
N ALA A 310 -64.77 -8.95 -21.50
CA ALA A 310 -64.19 -10.30 -21.34
C ALA A 310 -65.18 -11.40 -20.83
N PRO A 311 -64.83 -12.70 -20.59
CA PRO A 311 -63.49 -13.27 -20.34
C PRO A 311 -63.21 -14.75 -20.77
N ALA A 312 -61.99 -15.19 -20.45
CA ALA A 312 -61.57 -16.50 -19.93
C ALA A 312 -61.69 -17.82 -20.73
N GLY A 313 -60.55 -18.52 -20.77
CA GLY A 313 -60.41 -19.99 -20.71
C GLY A 313 -60.21 -20.69 -22.06
N THR A 314 -59.52 -21.82 -22.20
CA THR A 314 -58.76 -22.70 -21.28
C THR A 314 -58.05 -23.75 -22.15
N ALA A 315 -56.84 -24.13 -21.70
CA ALA A 315 -56.17 -25.44 -21.82
C ALA A 315 -55.72 -26.04 -23.16
N GLY A 316 -54.55 -26.70 -23.04
CA GLY A 316 -54.38 -28.09 -23.49
C GLY A 316 -53.14 -28.28 -24.34
N GLY A 317 -51.94 -28.35 -23.74
CA GLY A 317 -51.22 -29.63 -23.62
C GLY A 317 -50.14 -29.74 -24.71
N THR A 318 -48.99 -30.40 -24.57
CA THR A 318 -48.55 -31.44 -23.63
C THR A 318 -47.05 -31.71 -23.85
N GLN A 319 -46.32 -31.78 -22.73
CA GLN A 319 -45.15 -32.61 -22.39
C GLN A 319 -43.82 -32.55 -23.16
N GLY A 320 -42.77 -32.36 -22.34
CA GLY A 320 -41.40 -32.80 -22.55
C GLY A 320 -40.58 -32.50 -21.29
N ALA A 321 -40.62 -33.40 -20.31
CA ALA A 321 -40.04 -33.25 -18.97
C ALA A 321 -38.69 -33.97 -18.82
N SER A 322 -37.76 -33.36 -18.09
CA SER A 322 -36.77 -33.94 -17.13
C SER A 322 -35.87 -32.78 -16.66
N ALA A 323 -35.94 -32.23 -15.43
CA ALA A 323 -35.68 -32.79 -14.08
C ALA A 323 -34.18 -33.19 -13.95
N THR A 324 -33.35 -32.80 -12.96
CA THR A 324 -33.54 -32.36 -11.56
C THR A 324 -32.19 -31.85 -10.96
N GLY A 325 -32.25 -30.99 -9.94
CA GLY A 325 -31.31 -30.94 -8.79
C GLY A 325 -30.21 -29.86 -8.86
N SER A 326 -30.22 -28.75 -8.10
CA SER A 326 -30.37 -28.55 -6.64
C SER A 326 -29.27 -29.32 -5.86
N ALA A 327 -28.48 -28.78 -4.94
CA ALA A 327 -28.28 -27.45 -4.38
C ALA A 327 -26.91 -27.43 -3.65
N ALA A 328 -26.40 -26.21 -3.44
CA ALA A 328 -25.77 -25.68 -2.23
C ALA A 328 -24.66 -26.43 -1.45
N GLY A 329 -23.69 -25.65 -0.99
CA GLY A 329 -23.06 -25.89 0.32
C GLY A 329 -21.55 -25.65 0.42
N SER A 330 -21.18 -24.38 0.61
CA SER A 330 -20.28 -23.86 1.66
C SER A 330 -18.96 -24.57 2.06
N SER A 331 -17.96 -23.69 2.30
CA SER A 331 -16.91 -23.74 3.35
C SER A 331 -15.51 -24.18 2.90
N GLY A 332 -14.53 -23.27 3.00
CA GLY A 332 -13.10 -23.59 3.02
C GLY A 332 -12.62 -23.96 4.42
N PRO A 333 -11.39 -23.63 4.81
CA PRO A 333 -10.09 -23.84 4.15
C PRO A 333 -9.26 -24.89 4.95
N ASP A 334 -8.14 -25.40 4.42
CA ASP A 334 -6.94 -25.72 5.23
C ASP A 334 -5.75 -26.24 4.40
N ALA A 335 -4.60 -26.22 5.07
CA ALA A 335 -3.24 -26.17 4.59
C ALA A 335 -2.56 -27.52 4.25
N SER A 336 -1.31 -27.37 3.77
CA SER A 336 -0.16 -28.28 3.86
C SER A 336 0.02 -29.41 2.84
N GLY A 337 1.20 -29.39 2.20
CA GLY A 337 2.07 -30.56 2.23
C GLY A 337 2.59 -31.12 0.90
N SER A 338 3.85 -30.83 0.60
CA SER A 338 4.91 -31.74 0.12
C SER A 338 4.69 -32.62 -1.13
N GLY A 339 5.62 -32.50 -2.09
CA GLY A 339 5.82 -33.52 -3.12
C GLY A 339 6.98 -33.21 -4.07
N ALA A 340 8.16 -33.74 -3.75
CA ALA A 340 9.36 -33.72 -4.57
C ALA A 340 9.20 -34.46 -5.90
N THR A 341 9.88 -33.99 -6.95
CA THR A 341 10.41 -34.85 -8.02
C THR A 341 11.74 -34.29 -8.52
N GLY A 342 12.78 -35.14 -8.48
CA GLY A 342 14.08 -34.88 -9.06
C GLY A 342 14.18 -35.45 -10.47
N THR A 343 14.98 -34.81 -11.30
CA THR A 343 15.56 -35.30 -12.58
C THR A 343 16.75 -34.37 -12.82
N GLY A 344 18.01 -34.77 -13.00
CA GLY A 344 18.57 -36.02 -13.51
C GLY A 344 19.24 -35.73 -14.86
N GLY A 345 20.52 -35.33 -14.86
CA GLY A 345 21.36 -35.13 -16.05
C GLY A 345 22.40 -34.03 -15.78
N GLY A 346 23.70 -34.18 -15.97
CA GLY A 346 24.50 -35.18 -16.68
C GLY A 346 25.66 -34.40 -17.30
N SER A 347 26.88 -34.55 -16.80
CA SER A 347 28.09 -34.01 -17.45
C SER A 347 29.26 -34.90 -17.10
N ALA A 348 29.77 -35.55 -18.14
CA ALA A 348 31.00 -36.29 -18.17
C ALA A 348 32.20 -35.33 -18.14
N GLU A 349 33.28 -35.71 -17.48
CA GLU A 349 34.62 -35.29 -17.90
C GLU A 349 35.64 -36.36 -17.54
N THR A 350 36.57 -36.50 -18.48
CA THR A 350 37.46 -37.62 -18.78
C THR A 350 38.84 -37.48 -18.15
N GLU A 351 39.46 -38.62 -17.87
CA GLU A 351 40.89 -38.78 -17.53
C GLU A 351 41.84 -38.10 -18.53
N SER A 352 42.83 -37.37 -17.98
CA SER A 352 44.28 -37.54 -18.22
C SER A 352 45.07 -36.81 -17.14
#